data_AF-A0A2R6L0T9-F1
#
_entry.id   AF-A0A2R6L0T9-F1
#
_cell.length_a   1.000
_cell.length_b   1.000
_cell.length_c   1.000
_cell.angle_alpha   90.00
_cell.angle_beta   90.00
_cell.angle_gamma   90.00
#
_symmetry.space_group_name_H-M   'P 1'
#
loop_
_entity.id
_entity.type
_entity.pdbx_description
1 polymer ?
#
loop_
_entity_poly.entity_id
_entity_poly.type
_entity_poly.pdbx_seq_one_letter_code
_entity_poly.pdbx_strand_id
1 'polypeptide(L)'
;MFEQTRRSMLKRLGIAGVVGTVGGVGAGVAGGDGPAYDQGLEPVGHSLLSDPVGSFADSDIDPSGEFAVVGGYQGTGGSFLVDLSQPADPLELHRVPGTNEDELNADVKFDPRTTADGGVYYRTQEGGPAGVEVIDFGFSEGCRPRDPKIVADLDIEDTHNVETVQRDDGTVYLYAANEEGAGLDVVDVTDPANPRAITAVGPRGDVHDVDYDPERDLLHVAYISGRFVGYAILDASEPETLPTIGTFDYDGAKDYDDVTQGSFQIDEGFENCHYATADPDRGLAYVGDEKGLQVPGGKHVFDIGYDVGSLEDPVPIGFMNTPNVELQEEPDELFDWTTHNHSVVSRDDGTFLVGGDY
;
A
#
# COMPACT_ATOMS: atom_id res chain seq x y z
N MET A 1 -31.19 -14.53 7.62
CA MET A 1 -31.22 -13.65 8.80
C MET A 1 -30.46 -14.32 9.93
N PHE A 2 -29.13 -14.27 9.83
CA PHE A 2 -28.19 -14.49 10.93
C PHE A 2 -27.03 -13.53 10.60
N GLU A 3 -27.03 -12.36 11.24
CA GLU A 3 -25.88 -11.45 11.22
C GLU A 3 -24.70 -12.19 11.82
N GLN A 4 -23.71 -12.52 10.99
CA GLN A 4 -22.44 -13.04 11.45
C GLN A 4 -21.54 -11.85 11.75
N THR A 5 -21.45 -11.48 13.02
CA THR A 5 -20.38 -10.60 13.51
C THR A 5 -19.07 -11.39 13.55
N ARG A 6 -17.91 -10.73 13.43
CA ARG A 6 -16.53 -11.28 13.57
C ARG A 6 -16.37 -12.25 14.76
N ARG A 7 -17.09 -11.99 15.85
CA ARG A 7 -17.21 -12.87 17.04
C ARG A 7 -17.77 -14.28 16.78
N SER A 8 -18.52 -14.48 15.70
CA SER A 8 -19.13 -15.76 15.34
C SER A 8 -18.25 -16.62 14.43
N MET A 9 -17.39 -16.00 13.60
CA MET A 9 -16.32 -16.71 12.87
C MET A 9 -15.26 -17.26 13.84
N LEU A 10 -14.80 -16.44 14.81
CA LEU A 10 -13.79 -16.84 15.79
C LEU A 10 -14.20 -18.03 16.68
N LYS A 11 -15.50 -18.32 16.81
CA LYS A 11 -16.01 -19.49 17.56
C LYS A 11 -16.02 -20.78 16.75
N ARG A 12 -15.97 -20.73 15.42
CA ARG A 12 -15.82 -21.94 14.58
C ARG A 12 -14.35 -22.36 14.45
N LEU A 13 -13.42 -21.43 14.62
CA LEU A 13 -11.95 -21.65 14.69
C LEU A 13 -11.43 -22.09 16.07
N GLY A 14 -12.29 -22.64 16.95
CA GLY A 14 -11.82 -23.33 18.14
C GLY A 14 -11.26 -22.46 19.29
N ILE A 15 -11.55 -21.16 19.36
CA ILE A 15 -11.15 -20.33 20.51
C ILE A 15 -12.20 -20.45 21.63
N ALA A 16 -11.98 -21.41 22.53
CA ALA A 16 -12.69 -21.49 23.80
C ALA A 16 -12.20 -20.36 24.73
N GLY A 17 -13.12 -19.46 25.08
CA GLY A 17 -12.79 -18.18 25.71
C GLY A 17 -12.24 -18.22 27.12
N VAL A 18 -11.73 -17.06 27.54
CA VAL A 18 -11.61 -16.69 28.96
C VAL A 18 -12.20 -15.30 29.14
N VAL A 19 -13.26 -15.23 29.94
CA VAL A 19 -13.78 -14.01 30.57
C VAL A 19 -12.90 -13.70 31.77
N GLY A 20 -12.33 -12.50 31.85
CA GLY A 20 -11.60 -12.06 33.04
C GLY A 20 -10.93 -10.69 32.90
N THR A 21 -11.67 -9.62 33.21
CA THR A 21 -11.25 -8.40 33.91
C THR A 21 -9.83 -7.81 33.72
N VAL A 22 -9.82 -6.56 33.22
CA VAL A 22 -8.82 -5.48 33.37
C VAL A 22 -7.50 -5.63 32.60
N GLY A 23 -7.33 -4.78 31.58
CA GLY A 23 -6.04 -4.36 31.02
C GLY A 23 -5.24 -5.47 30.34
N GLY A 24 -5.29 -5.54 29.01
CA GLY A 24 -4.48 -6.49 28.27
C GLY A 24 -4.75 -6.39 26.77
N VAL A 25 -3.73 -5.92 26.08
CA VAL A 25 -3.55 -5.82 24.62
C VAL A 25 -4.19 -7.02 23.92
N GLY A 26 -5.17 -6.75 23.05
CA GLY A 26 -5.78 -7.75 22.19
C GLY A 26 -4.95 -7.96 20.94
N ALA A 27 -3.73 -8.45 21.10
CA ALA A 27 -2.97 -9.02 19.99
C ALA A 27 -3.62 -10.36 19.65
N GLY A 28 -4.12 -10.49 18.41
CA GLY A 28 -4.37 -11.80 17.84
C GLY A 28 -3.05 -12.55 17.86
N VAL A 29 -3.01 -13.68 18.55
CA VAL A 29 -1.80 -14.51 18.63
C VAL A 29 -1.73 -15.27 17.31
N ALA A 30 -0.92 -14.79 16.37
CA ALA A 30 -0.42 -15.61 15.28
C ALA A 30 0.39 -16.74 15.93
N GLY A 31 -0.12 -17.97 15.79
CA GLY A 31 0.47 -19.15 16.40
C GLY A 31 1.64 -19.68 15.57
N GLY A 32 2.72 -18.92 15.46
CA GLY A 32 3.97 -19.39 14.87
C GLY A 32 4.99 -19.72 15.96
N ASP A 33 5.56 -20.92 15.97
CA ASP A 33 6.72 -21.32 16.79
C ASP A 33 8.03 -20.63 16.32
N GLY A 34 7.93 -19.44 15.71
CA GLY A 34 9.04 -18.64 15.21
C GLY A 34 9.80 -17.93 16.34
N PRO A 35 11.10 -17.65 16.17
CA PRO A 35 11.84 -16.85 17.13
C PRO A 35 11.22 -15.45 17.23
N ALA A 36 10.80 -15.05 18.44
CA ALA A 36 10.39 -13.68 18.69
C ALA A 36 11.59 -12.74 18.48
N TYR A 37 11.57 -11.98 17.40
CA TYR A 37 12.56 -10.94 17.14
C TYR A 37 12.16 -9.69 17.94
N ASP A 38 12.60 -9.62 19.20
CA ASP A 38 12.50 -8.38 19.99
C ASP A 38 13.51 -7.36 19.45
N GLN A 39 13.06 -6.54 18.50
CA GLN A 39 13.83 -5.44 17.89
C GLN A 39 13.70 -4.14 18.70
N GLY A 40 13.17 -4.18 19.93
CA GLY A 40 13.00 -2.99 20.76
C GLY A 40 11.85 -2.08 20.34
N LEU A 41 10.89 -2.59 19.56
CA LEU A 41 9.61 -1.91 19.29
C LEU A 41 8.62 -2.22 20.43
N GLU A 42 7.99 -1.19 20.97
CA GLU A 42 6.93 -1.31 21.96
C GLU A 42 5.61 -0.74 21.43
N PRO A 43 4.47 -1.43 21.63
CA PRO A 43 3.18 -0.90 21.21
C PRO A 43 2.85 0.36 22.03
N VAL A 44 2.64 1.48 21.35
CA VAL A 44 2.30 2.77 21.98
C VAL A 44 0.79 2.88 22.22
N GLY A 45 -0.01 2.52 21.22
CA GLY A 45 -1.48 2.56 21.26
C GLY A 45 -2.08 1.76 20.11
N HIS A 46 -3.38 1.45 20.21
CA HIS A 46 -4.11 0.81 19.14
C HIS A 46 -5.61 1.14 19.24
N SER A 47 -6.29 1.15 18.10
CA SER A 47 -7.74 1.27 18.01
C SER A 47 -8.24 0.28 16.97
N LEU A 48 -9.41 -0.31 17.20
CA LEU A 48 -10.08 -1.12 16.18
C LEU A 48 -10.89 -0.24 15.21
N LEU A 49 -10.92 1.07 15.45
CA LEU A 49 -11.84 1.99 14.78
C LEU A 49 -13.28 1.45 14.92
N SER A 50 -14.17 1.78 14.01
CA SER A 50 -15.54 1.23 13.99
C SER A 50 -15.62 -0.25 13.57
N ASP A 51 -14.55 -0.85 13.04
CA ASP A 51 -14.40 -2.27 12.64
C ASP A 51 -15.64 -2.86 11.92
N PRO A 52 -16.15 -2.23 10.84
CA PRO A 52 -17.19 -2.86 10.03
C PRO A 52 -16.70 -4.18 9.42
N VAL A 53 -17.61 -5.05 8.99
CA VAL A 53 -17.24 -6.29 8.30
C VAL A 53 -16.47 -5.94 7.03
N GLY A 54 -15.26 -6.47 6.92
CA GLY A 54 -14.29 -6.18 5.89
C GLY A 54 -12.86 -6.44 6.40
N SER A 55 -11.89 -6.32 5.51
CA SER A 55 -10.46 -6.26 5.87
C SER A 55 -9.99 -4.82 5.70
N PHE A 56 -9.08 -4.35 6.56
CA PHE A 56 -8.36 -3.10 6.30
C PHE A 56 -7.33 -3.34 5.20
N ALA A 57 -7.09 -2.32 4.37
CA ALA A 57 -6.12 -2.35 3.28
C ALA A 57 -4.91 -1.47 3.64
N ASP A 58 -4.47 -0.62 2.71
CA ASP A 58 -3.38 0.31 2.94
C ASP A 58 -3.75 1.50 3.84
N SER A 59 -2.71 2.23 4.22
CA SER A 59 -2.83 3.41 5.07
C SER A 59 -1.80 4.47 4.70
N ASP A 60 -2.12 5.71 5.01
CA ASP A 60 -1.20 6.83 4.87
C ASP A 60 -1.24 7.73 6.11
N ILE A 61 -0.13 8.42 6.37
CA ILE A 61 0.04 9.35 7.48
C ILE A 61 0.34 10.72 6.89
N ASP A 62 -0.40 11.73 7.32
CA ASP A 62 -0.21 13.08 6.78
C ASP A 62 1.19 13.64 7.13
N PRO A 63 1.71 14.64 6.39
CA PRO A 63 3.04 15.19 6.62
C PRO A 63 3.29 15.73 8.04
N SER A 64 2.24 16.08 8.80
CA SER A 64 2.37 16.52 10.20
C SER A 64 2.42 15.36 11.20
N GLY A 65 1.98 14.17 10.81
CA GLY A 65 1.83 13.00 11.68
C GLY A 65 0.64 13.09 12.65
N GLU A 66 -0.28 14.03 12.44
CA GLU A 66 -1.45 14.24 13.30
C GLU A 66 -2.67 13.48 12.80
N PHE A 67 -2.73 13.11 11.53
CA PHE A 67 -3.77 12.31 10.91
C PHE A 67 -3.20 11.06 10.25
N ALA A 68 -3.98 9.98 10.32
CA ALA A 68 -3.84 8.84 9.45
C ALA A 68 -5.13 8.60 8.68
N VAL A 69 -5.02 8.01 7.51
CA VAL A 69 -6.14 7.47 6.75
C VAL A 69 -5.92 5.98 6.53
N VAL A 70 -6.97 5.18 6.61
CA VAL A 70 -6.93 3.73 6.39
C VAL A 70 -8.00 3.34 5.38
N GLY A 71 -7.63 2.53 4.39
CA GLY A 71 -8.53 1.94 3.39
C GLY A 71 -9.22 0.68 3.91
N GLY A 72 -10.32 0.32 3.28
CA GLY A 72 -11.07 -0.89 3.53
C GLY A 72 -11.04 -1.76 2.28
N TYR A 73 -10.30 -2.87 2.34
CA TYR A 73 -10.07 -3.72 1.16
C TYR A 73 -11.36 -4.35 0.67
N GLN A 74 -12.23 -4.84 1.56
CA GLN A 74 -13.46 -5.52 1.17
C GLN A 74 -14.64 -5.08 2.03
N GLY A 75 -15.84 -5.21 1.46
CA GLY A 75 -17.09 -4.89 2.13
C GLY A 75 -17.34 -3.39 2.21
N THR A 76 -18.31 -2.99 3.01
CA THR A 76 -18.74 -1.57 3.03
C THR A 76 -17.76 -0.63 3.73
N GLY A 77 -16.60 -1.12 4.20
CA GLY A 77 -15.63 -0.41 5.05
C GLY A 77 -15.34 1.00 4.57
N GLY A 78 -14.96 1.14 3.30
CA GLY A 78 -14.66 2.44 2.70
C GLY A 78 -13.30 2.95 3.15
N SER A 79 -13.26 4.16 3.70
CA SER A 79 -12.05 4.75 4.28
C SER A 79 -12.32 5.36 5.66
N PHE A 80 -11.31 5.43 6.49
CA PHE A 80 -11.39 5.93 7.87
C PHE A 80 -10.33 7.01 8.10
N LEU A 81 -10.73 8.20 8.53
CA LEU A 81 -9.81 9.23 9.01
C LEU A 81 -9.61 9.08 10.52
N VAL A 82 -8.36 9.08 10.95
CA VAL A 82 -7.93 8.84 12.33
C VAL A 82 -7.10 10.01 12.83
N ASP A 83 -7.43 10.52 14.02
CA ASP A 83 -6.63 11.48 14.77
C ASP A 83 -5.54 10.74 15.56
N LEU A 84 -4.29 11.06 15.24
CA LEU A 84 -3.07 10.54 15.85
C LEU A 84 -2.37 11.55 16.75
N SER A 85 -2.98 12.70 17.07
CA SER A 85 -2.41 13.69 18.00
C SER A 85 -2.14 13.12 19.40
N GLN A 86 -2.81 12.01 19.76
CA GLN A 86 -2.49 11.17 20.91
C GLN A 86 -2.25 9.72 20.43
N PRO A 87 -1.03 9.33 20.02
CA PRO A 87 -0.75 8.01 19.45
C PRO A 87 -1.09 6.83 20.37
N ALA A 88 -1.16 7.07 21.69
CA ALA A 88 -1.57 6.06 22.67
C ALA A 88 -3.08 5.76 22.67
N ASP A 89 -3.90 6.63 22.04
CA ASP A 89 -5.35 6.52 21.93
C ASP A 89 -5.84 7.02 20.56
N PRO A 90 -5.53 6.31 19.46
CA PRO A 90 -5.96 6.71 18.11
C PRO A 90 -7.48 6.82 18.00
N LEU A 91 -7.98 7.94 17.48
CA LEU A 91 -9.41 8.25 17.45
C LEU A 91 -9.94 8.34 16.02
N GLU A 92 -10.90 7.47 15.65
CA GLU A 92 -11.66 7.63 14.40
C GLU A 92 -12.42 8.97 14.43
N LEU A 93 -12.13 9.85 13.47
CA LEU A 93 -12.83 11.12 13.29
C LEU A 93 -14.05 10.97 12.39
N HIS A 94 -13.89 10.22 11.31
CA HIS A 94 -14.98 9.86 10.42
C HIS A 94 -14.69 8.57 9.66
N ARG A 95 -15.75 8.04 9.04
CA ARG A 95 -15.71 7.00 8.04
C ARG A 95 -16.48 7.48 6.82
N VAL A 96 -15.92 7.27 5.63
CA VAL A 96 -16.65 7.36 4.35
C VAL A 96 -16.88 5.93 3.88
N PRO A 97 -18.10 5.38 3.96
CA PRO A 97 -18.37 3.99 3.56
C PRO A 97 -18.16 3.77 2.06
N GLY A 98 -17.81 2.54 1.67
CA GLY A 98 -17.88 2.10 0.28
C GLY A 98 -19.33 2.02 -0.21
N THR A 99 -19.53 2.00 -1.52
CA THR A 99 -20.87 2.06 -2.12
C THR A 99 -21.59 0.71 -2.12
N ASN A 100 -20.85 -0.39 -2.10
CA ASN A 100 -21.37 -1.74 -2.09
C ASN A 100 -20.41 -2.74 -1.39
N GLU A 101 -20.76 -4.03 -1.36
CA GLU A 101 -19.95 -5.06 -0.67
C GLU A 101 -18.81 -5.64 -1.52
N ASP A 102 -18.88 -5.45 -2.85
CA ASP A 102 -17.93 -5.98 -3.84
C ASP A 102 -16.88 -4.92 -4.24
N GLU A 103 -17.08 -3.65 -3.87
CA GLU A 103 -16.10 -2.57 -4.08
C GLU A 103 -14.89 -2.75 -3.16
N LEU A 104 -13.69 -2.64 -3.75
CA LEU A 104 -12.44 -2.63 -3.01
C LEU A 104 -11.93 -1.19 -2.88
N ASN A 105 -11.52 -0.80 -1.67
CA ASN A 105 -10.82 0.47 -1.43
C ASN A 105 -9.41 0.16 -0.95
N ALA A 106 -8.58 -0.29 -1.89
CA ALA A 106 -7.25 -0.85 -1.65
C ALA A 106 -6.28 0.16 -1.05
N ASP A 107 -6.33 1.43 -1.50
CA ASP A 107 -5.38 2.45 -1.09
C ASP A 107 -6.04 3.79 -0.78
N VAL A 108 -5.36 4.55 0.06
CA VAL A 108 -5.72 5.89 0.50
C VAL A 108 -4.46 6.74 0.62
N LYS A 109 -4.49 7.96 0.06
CA LYS A 109 -3.36 8.90 0.15
C LYS A 109 -3.81 10.29 0.51
N PHE A 110 -3.09 10.95 1.41
CA PHE A 110 -3.34 12.35 1.70
C PHE A 110 -2.89 13.25 0.56
N ASP A 111 -3.64 14.33 0.33
CA ASP A 111 -3.09 15.47 -0.40
C ASP A 111 -1.89 16.03 0.39
N PRO A 112 -0.73 16.25 -0.24
CA PRO A 112 0.49 16.73 0.41
C PRO A 112 0.35 18.11 1.06
N ARG A 113 -0.72 18.86 0.75
CA ARG A 113 -1.06 20.16 1.35
C ARG A 113 -1.88 20.03 2.63
N THR A 114 -2.12 18.81 3.12
CA THR A 114 -2.84 18.55 4.36
C THR A 114 -2.15 19.23 5.56
N THR A 115 -2.96 19.74 6.47
CA THR A 115 -2.50 20.41 7.69
C THR A 115 -3.28 19.91 8.90
N ALA A 116 -2.82 20.28 10.11
CA ALA A 116 -3.52 20.08 11.38
C ALA A 116 -5.00 20.53 11.40
N ASP A 117 -5.36 21.54 10.59
CA ASP A 117 -6.74 22.05 10.50
C ASP A 117 -7.63 21.22 9.55
N GLY A 118 -7.02 20.36 8.74
CA GLY A 118 -7.68 19.51 7.75
C GLY A 118 -6.98 19.54 6.38
N GLY A 119 -7.57 18.83 5.42
CA GLY A 119 -7.04 18.69 4.07
C GLY A 119 -7.98 17.92 3.14
N VAL A 120 -7.37 17.21 2.19
CA VAL A 120 -8.02 16.27 1.29
C VAL A 120 -7.29 14.94 1.39
N TYR A 121 -7.99 13.83 1.20
CA TYR A 121 -7.37 12.55 0.88
C TYR A 121 -8.09 11.90 -0.30
N TYR A 122 -7.39 11.02 -0.97
CA TYR A 122 -7.87 10.25 -2.11
C TYR A 122 -8.11 8.81 -1.65
N ARG A 123 -9.16 8.18 -2.18
CA ARG A 123 -9.47 6.77 -1.92
C ARG A 123 -9.65 6.05 -3.24
N THR A 124 -8.92 4.96 -3.45
CA THR A 124 -9.04 4.15 -4.66
C THR A 124 -10.29 3.27 -4.63
N GLN A 125 -10.72 2.84 -5.82
CA GLN A 125 -11.92 2.05 -6.04
C GLN A 125 -11.67 1.04 -7.15
N GLU A 126 -11.84 -0.24 -6.82
CA GLU A 126 -11.97 -1.34 -7.79
C GLU A 126 -13.39 -1.90 -7.72
N GLY A 127 -14.05 -2.04 -8.87
CA GLY A 127 -15.46 -2.43 -8.93
C GLY A 127 -16.40 -1.36 -8.36
N GLY A 128 -15.88 -0.16 -8.09
CA GLY A 128 -16.61 1.02 -7.64
C GLY A 128 -17.23 1.81 -8.80
N PRO A 129 -17.95 2.90 -8.49
CA PRO A 129 -18.54 3.77 -9.52
C PRO A 129 -17.53 4.72 -10.19
N ALA A 130 -16.32 4.84 -9.64
CA ALA A 130 -15.19 5.62 -10.13
C ALA A 130 -13.90 4.83 -9.86
N GLY A 131 -12.76 5.32 -10.35
CA GLY A 131 -11.44 4.77 -9.99
C GLY A 131 -10.87 5.38 -8.72
N VAL A 132 -11.09 6.69 -8.50
CA VAL A 132 -10.66 7.39 -7.26
C VAL A 132 -11.72 8.39 -6.81
N GLU A 133 -12.05 8.39 -5.51
CA GLU A 133 -12.84 9.46 -4.86
C GLU A 133 -11.92 10.48 -4.19
N VAL A 134 -12.28 11.77 -4.30
CA VAL A 134 -11.62 12.88 -3.61
C VAL A 134 -12.44 13.31 -2.40
N ILE A 135 -11.87 13.13 -1.21
CA ILE A 135 -12.56 13.36 0.05
C ILE A 135 -11.94 14.57 0.75
N ASP A 136 -12.69 15.66 0.79
CA ASP A 136 -12.37 16.85 1.57
C ASP A 136 -12.77 16.63 3.03
N PHE A 137 -11.84 16.89 3.95
CA PHE A 137 -12.08 16.84 5.38
C PHE A 137 -11.67 18.14 6.09
N GLY A 138 -11.47 19.22 5.35
CA GLY A 138 -11.10 20.52 5.91
C GLY A 138 -10.31 21.44 4.99
N PHE A 139 -10.16 21.09 3.71
CA PHE A 139 -9.53 21.94 2.71
C PHE A 139 -10.45 23.09 2.28
N SER A 140 -11.72 22.80 1.98
CA SER A 140 -12.68 23.83 1.56
C SER A 140 -13.34 24.53 2.75
N GLU A 141 -13.75 25.77 2.53
CA GLU A 141 -14.51 26.53 3.53
C GLU A 141 -15.78 25.77 3.95
N GLY A 142 -15.88 25.51 5.26
CA GLY A 142 -17.03 24.83 5.86
C GLY A 142 -16.99 23.31 5.85
N CYS A 143 -15.93 22.66 5.32
CA CYS A 143 -15.66 21.23 5.57
C CYS A 143 -14.79 21.07 6.82
N ARG A 144 -14.93 19.96 7.57
CA ARG A 144 -14.22 19.75 8.84
C ARG A 144 -13.87 18.27 9.00
N PRO A 145 -12.87 17.92 9.85
CA PRO A 145 -12.44 16.52 9.96
C PRO A 145 -13.51 15.54 10.44
N ARG A 146 -14.60 16.01 11.06
CA ARG A 146 -15.75 15.18 11.49
C ARG A 146 -16.98 15.29 10.59
N ASP A 147 -16.89 16.03 9.50
CA ASP A 147 -17.96 16.23 8.51
C ASP A 147 -17.34 16.31 7.10
N PRO A 148 -16.79 15.17 6.61
CA PRO A 148 -16.11 15.11 5.33
C PRO A 148 -17.12 15.23 4.17
N LYS A 149 -16.60 15.54 2.98
CA LYS A 149 -17.38 15.56 1.74
C LYS A 149 -16.59 14.91 0.63
N ILE A 150 -17.22 14.00 -0.09
CA ILE A 150 -16.75 13.61 -1.42
C ILE A 150 -16.99 14.82 -2.32
N VAL A 151 -15.92 15.41 -2.85
CA VAL A 151 -15.96 16.66 -3.63
C VAL A 151 -15.76 16.42 -5.13
N ALA A 152 -15.18 15.29 -5.50
CA ALA A 152 -15.03 14.87 -6.88
C ALA A 152 -14.87 13.34 -6.98
N ASP A 153 -15.24 12.83 -8.14
CA ASP A 153 -14.96 11.46 -8.57
C ASP A 153 -14.00 11.56 -9.78
N LEU A 154 -12.92 10.79 -9.77
CA LEU A 154 -12.05 10.58 -10.92
C LEU A 154 -12.58 9.33 -11.62
N ASP A 155 -13.34 9.54 -12.70
CA ASP A 155 -13.80 8.48 -13.62
C ASP A 155 -12.61 8.02 -14.50
N ILE A 156 -11.60 7.50 -13.81
CA ILE A 156 -10.51 6.69 -14.33
C ILE A 156 -10.85 5.22 -14.08
N GLU A 157 -10.21 4.30 -14.80
CA GLU A 157 -10.47 2.86 -14.71
C GLU A 157 -10.24 2.33 -13.27
N ASP A 158 -10.58 1.07 -13.01
CA ASP A 158 -10.34 0.43 -11.71
C ASP A 158 -8.89 0.68 -11.28
N THR A 159 -8.74 1.34 -10.13
CA THR A 159 -7.45 1.84 -9.62
C THR A 159 -7.12 1.11 -8.33
N HIS A 160 -5.94 0.49 -8.25
CA HIS A 160 -5.50 -0.23 -7.07
C HIS A 160 -4.83 0.71 -6.07
N ASN A 161 -3.63 1.20 -6.42
CA ASN A 161 -2.84 2.14 -5.61
C ASN A 161 -2.74 3.52 -6.27
N VAL A 162 -2.47 4.53 -5.46
CA VAL A 162 -2.19 5.90 -5.91
C VAL A 162 -0.99 6.49 -5.19
N GLU A 163 -0.38 7.50 -5.79
CA GLU A 163 0.62 8.33 -5.14
C GLU A 163 0.38 9.80 -5.46
N THR A 164 0.65 10.70 -4.51
CA THR A 164 0.36 12.13 -4.67
C THR A 164 1.61 12.98 -4.47
N VAL A 165 1.80 13.92 -5.38
CA VAL A 165 3.04 14.70 -5.44
C VAL A 165 2.74 16.17 -5.58
N GLN A 166 3.24 16.98 -4.65
CA GLN A 166 3.27 18.43 -4.80
C GLN A 166 4.58 18.88 -5.45
N ARG A 167 4.46 19.73 -6.47
CA ARG A 167 5.59 20.40 -7.11
C ARG A 167 5.88 21.75 -6.48
N ASP A 168 7.09 22.24 -6.71
CA ASP A 168 7.59 23.53 -6.20
C ASP A 168 6.71 24.73 -6.60
N ASP A 169 6.02 24.64 -7.74
CA ASP A 169 5.10 25.67 -8.22
C ASP A 169 3.69 25.59 -7.58
N GLY A 170 3.47 24.61 -6.71
CA GLY A 170 2.24 24.35 -5.99
C GLY A 170 1.25 23.43 -6.70
N THR A 171 1.56 22.98 -7.92
CA THR A 171 0.76 21.97 -8.62
C THR A 171 0.80 20.64 -7.87
N VAL A 172 -0.34 19.94 -7.82
CA VAL A 172 -0.42 18.60 -7.23
C VAL A 172 -0.83 17.60 -8.30
N TYR A 173 -0.03 16.55 -8.45
CA TYR A 173 -0.32 15.42 -9.32
C TYR A 173 -0.72 14.22 -8.48
N LEU A 174 -1.66 13.43 -9.02
CA LEU A 174 -1.97 12.09 -8.57
C LEU A 174 -1.57 11.12 -9.68
N TYR A 175 -0.80 10.10 -9.31
CA TYR A 175 -0.43 8.98 -10.15
C TYR A 175 -1.28 7.78 -9.74
N ALA A 176 -2.02 7.19 -10.68
CA ALA A 176 -2.92 6.08 -10.42
C ALA A 176 -2.44 4.80 -11.10
N ALA A 177 -2.31 3.73 -10.31
CA ALA A 177 -1.98 2.39 -10.75
C ALA A 177 -3.27 1.69 -11.24
N ASN A 178 -3.35 1.50 -12.56
CA ASN A 178 -4.49 0.87 -13.20
C ASN A 178 -4.11 -0.51 -13.75
N GLU A 179 -5.04 -1.46 -13.61
CA GLU A 179 -4.86 -2.84 -14.04
C GLU A 179 -5.19 -3.10 -15.52
N GLU A 180 -5.75 -2.12 -16.24
CA GLU A 180 -6.21 -2.30 -17.63
C GLU A 180 -5.53 -1.33 -18.64
N GLY A 181 -4.25 -1.02 -18.43
CA GLY A 181 -3.65 0.21 -18.98
C GLY A 181 -2.39 0.13 -19.84
N ALA A 182 -1.93 1.33 -20.23
CA ALA A 182 -0.62 1.58 -20.84
C ALA A 182 0.40 2.15 -19.84
N GLY A 183 0.24 1.83 -18.55
CA GLY A 183 1.02 2.37 -17.44
C GLY A 183 0.16 3.15 -16.44
N LEU A 184 0.72 4.21 -15.88
CA LEU A 184 0.11 5.06 -14.86
C LEU A 184 -0.81 6.11 -15.49
N ASP A 185 -1.99 6.31 -14.90
CA ASP A 185 -2.78 7.51 -15.14
C ASP A 185 -2.19 8.69 -14.37
N VAL A 186 -2.03 9.82 -15.06
CA VAL A 186 -1.53 11.06 -14.47
C VAL A 186 -2.65 12.09 -14.42
N VAL A 187 -2.94 12.58 -13.23
CA VAL A 187 -4.06 13.48 -12.97
C VAL A 187 -3.57 14.74 -12.27
N ASP A 188 -3.96 15.91 -12.77
CA ASP A 188 -3.79 17.18 -12.07
C ASP A 188 -4.91 17.33 -11.04
N VAL A 189 -4.56 17.30 -9.76
CA VAL A 189 -5.46 17.41 -8.62
C VAL A 189 -5.22 18.70 -7.82
N THR A 190 -4.61 19.70 -8.47
CA THR A 190 -4.35 21.01 -7.85
C THR A 190 -5.63 21.66 -7.32
N ASP A 191 -6.73 21.55 -8.07
CA ASP A 191 -8.08 21.84 -7.57
C ASP A 191 -8.80 20.51 -7.25
N PRO A 192 -8.87 20.11 -5.96
CA PRO A 192 -9.42 18.81 -5.58
C PRO A 192 -10.93 18.66 -5.90
N ALA A 193 -11.65 19.77 -6.08
CA ALA A 193 -13.05 19.74 -6.48
C ALA A 193 -13.24 19.63 -8.01
N ASN A 194 -12.16 19.76 -8.79
CA ASN A 194 -12.20 19.70 -10.24
C ASN A 194 -10.90 19.08 -10.81
N PRO A 195 -10.63 17.80 -10.50
CA PRO A 195 -9.45 17.10 -10.98
C PRO A 195 -9.48 16.96 -12.51
N ARG A 196 -8.29 16.90 -13.12
CA ARG A 196 -8.15 16.84 -14.58
C ARG A 196 -7.14 15.77 -14.99
N ALA A 197 -7.64 14.68 -15.58
CA ALA A 197 -6.81 13.68 -16.23
C ALA A 197 -5.95 14.32 -17.33
N ILE A 198 -4.67 13.96 -17.38
CA ILE A 198 -3.68 14.50 -18.29
C ILE A 198 -3.38 13.48 -19.38
N THR A 199 -2.93 12.30 -18.98
CA THR A 199 -2.43 11.25 -19.87
C THR A 199 -2.34 9.92 -19.12
N ALA A 200 -2.14 8.83 -19.87
CA ALA A 200 -1.74 7.52 -19.37
C ALA A 200 -0.39 7.16 -20.00
N VAL A 201 0.64 6.92 -19.19
CA VAL A 201 2.03 6.76 -19.67
C VAL A 201 2.82 5.74 -18.85
N GLY A 202 3.89 5.22 -19.46
CA GLY A 202 4.81 4.26 -18.87
C GLY A 202 5.06 3.04 -19.76
N PRO A 203 5.85 2.07 -19.30
CA PRO A 203 5.89 0.73 -19.86
C PRO A 203 4.49 0.14 -20.05
N ARG A 204 4.34 -0.72 -21.07
CA ARG A 204 3.05 -1.35 -21.38
C ARG A 204 2.83 -2.58 -20.51
N GLY A 205 2.33 -2.37 -19.30
CA GLY A 205 1.88 -3.42 -18.40
C GLY A 205 0.84 -2.86 -17.43
N ASP A 206 0.29 -3.76 -16.64
CA ASP A 206 -0.71 -3.47 -15.63
C ASP A 206 0.05 -3.03 -14.39
N VAL A 207 -0.21 -1.80 -13.92
CA VAL A 207 0.51 -1.20 -12.79
C VAL A 207 -0.24 -1.55 -11.52
N HIS A 208 0.50 -1.98 -10.51
CA HIS A 208 -0.08 -2.35 -9.24
C HIS A 208 0.29 -1.38 -8.11
N ASP A 209 1.50 -0.82 -8.17
CA ASP A 209 1.98 0.10 -7.14
C ASP A 209 2.88 1.19 -7.71
N VAL A 210 2.88 2.34 -7.03
CA VAL A 210 3.69 3.50 -7.34
C VAL A 210 4.11 4.21 -6.06
N ASP A 211 5.41 4.46 -5.93
CA ASP A 211 6.01 5.25 -4.86
C ASP A 211 6.78 6.43 -5.46
N TYR A 212 6.82 7.55 -4.74
CA TYR A 212 7.50 8.76 -5.17
C TYR A 212 8.75 9.01 -4.33
N ASP A 213 9.90 9.13 -4.99
CA ASP A 213 11.16 9.60 -4.42
C ASP A 213 11.22 11.13 -4.53
N PRO A 214 10.93 11.90 -3.46
CA PRO A 214 10.96 13.36 -3.50
C PRO A 214 12.37 13.93 -3.60
N GLU A 215 13.41 13.17 -3.25
CA GLU A 215 14.79 13.65 -3.28
C GLU A 215 15.34 13.68 -4.70
N ARG A 216 14.86 12.75 -5.54
CA ARG A 216 15.31 12.62 -6.93
C ARG A 216 14.25 12.97 -7.97
N ASP A 217 13.02 13.24 -7.55
CA ASP A 217 11.86 13.49 -8.42
C ASP A 217 11.60 12.30 -9.36
N LEU A 218 11.54 11.09 -8.77
CA LEU A 218 11.38 9.82 -9.49
C LEU A 218 10.15 9.06 -9.00
N LEU A 219 9.55 8.27 -9.89
CA LEU A 219 8.55 7.27 -9.53
C LEU A 219 9.16 5.88 -9.59
N HIS A 220 8.86 5.08 -8.57
CA HIS A 220 9.21 3.68 -8.44
C HIS A 220 7.95 2.87 -8.62
N VAL A 221 7.88 2.06 -9.68
CA VAL A 221 6.61 1.51 -10.17
C VAL A 221 6.69 0.00 -10.31
N ALA A 222 5.71 -0.70 -9.75
CA ALA A 222 5.56 -2.14 -9.84
C ALA A 222 4.54 -2.52 -10.92
N TYR A 223 4.97 -3.33 -11.88
CA TYR A 223 4.14 -3.85 -12.96
C TYR A 223 3.88 -5.34 -12.75
N ILE A 224 2.64 -5.71 -12.45
CA ILE A 224 2.28 -7.06 -12.02
C ILE A 224 2.00 -8.00 -13.20
N SER A 225 1.49 -7.46 -14.30
CA SER A 225 0.92 -8.23 -15.42
C SER A 225 1.06 -7.46 -16.76
N GLY A 226 0.72 -8.11 -17.88
CA GLY A 226 0.70 -7.46 -19.19
C GLY A 226 1.94 -7.72 -20.05
N ARG A 227 2.39 -6.72 -20.84
CA ARG A 227 3.53 -6.90 -21.76
C ARG A 227 4.89 -6.62 -21.12
N PHE A 228 4.90 -5.83 -20.06
CA PHE A 228 6.05 -5.59 -19.21
C PHE A 228 5.62 -5.96 -17.79
N VAL A 229 6.38 -6.85 -17.17
CA VAL A 229 6.19 -7.30 -15.78
C VAL A 229 7.52 -7.10 -15.08
N GLY A 230 7.50 -6.46 -13.92
CA GLY A 230 8.70 -6.15 -13.15
C GLY A 230 8.72 -4.73 -12.63
N TYR A 231 9.92 -4.21 -12.40
CA TYR A 231 10.13 -2.95 -11.71
C TYR A 231 10.63 -1.88 -12.68
N ALA A 232 10.05 -0.68 -12.61
CA ALA A 232 10.46 0.46 -13.43
C ALA A 232 10.73 1.70 -12.58
N ILE A 233 11.71 2.50 -13.04
CA ILE A 233 12.01 3.83 -12.51
C ILE A 233 11.67 4.85 -13.58
N LEU A 234 10.77 5.78 -13.27
CA LEU A 234 10.31 6.81 -14.20
C LEU A 234 10.72 8.20 -13.71
N ASP A 235 11.08 9.08 -14.64
CA ASP A 235 11.37 10.49 -14.36
C ASP A 235 10.06 11.25 -14.11
N ALA A 236 9.84 11.69 -12.87
CA ALA A 236 8.63 12.38 -12.49
C ALA A 236 8.67 13.87 -12.83
N SER A 237 9.83 14.43 -13.23
CA SER A 237 9.98 15.86 -13.55
C SER A 237 9.21 16.28 -14.80
N GLU A 238 8.86 15.32 -15.67
CA GLU A 238 8.01 15.50 -16.84
C GLU A 238 6.71 14.68 -16.72
N PRO A 239 5.71 15.13 -15.94
CA PRO A 239 4.48 14.35 -15.64
C PRO A 239 3.63 14.04 -16.88
N GLU A 240 3.79 14.75 -17.99
CA GLU A 240 3.06 14.48 -19.23
C GLU A 240 3.64 13.32 -20.05
N THR A 241 4.87 12.90 -19.76
CA THR A 241 5.60 11.90 -20.55
C THR A 241 6.15 10.75 -19.72
N LEU A 242 6.42 10.97 -18.42
CA LEU A 242 7.08 10.05 -17.47
C LEU A 242 8.15 9.17 -18.13
N PRO A 243 9.26 9.76 -18.65
CA PRO A 243 10.30 8.99 -19.31
C PRO A 243 10.84 7.86 -18.44
N THR A 244 10.88 6.64 -18.97
CA THR A 244 11.51 5.51 -18.27
C THR A 244 13.03 5.71 -18.22
N ILE A 245 13.58 5.67 -17.00
CA ILE A 245 15.02 5.78 -16.75
C ILE A 245 15.67 4.40 -16.80
N GLY A 246 15.09 3.44 -16.07
CA GLY A 246 15.57 2.07 -16.01
C GLY A 246 14.45 1.10 -15.66
N THR A 247 14.70 -0.17 -15.94
CA THR A 247 13.75 -1.26 -15.72
C THR A 247 14.50 -2.52 -15.33
N PHE A 248 13.90 -3.32 -14.47
CA PHE A 248 14.22 -4.73 -14.31
C PHE A 248 13.02 -5.56 -14.81
N ASP A 249 13.19 -6.20 -15.96
CA ASP A 249 12.16 -7.03 -16.59
C ASP A 249 12.21 -8.44 -15.99
N TYR A 250 11.07 -8.94 -15.51
CA TYR A 250 10.97 -10.29 -14.98
C TYR A 250 11.01 -11.34 -16.10
N ASP A 251 10.78 -10.96 -17.37
CA ASP A 251 10.91 -11.87 -18.51
C ASP A 251 12.32 -12.45 -18.61
N GLY A 252 12.42 -13.78 -18.48
CA GLY A 252 13.68 -14.52 -18.51
C GLY A 252 14.45 -14.54 -17.19
N ALA A 253 13.95 -13.91 -16.13
CA ALA A 253 14.38 -14.19 -14.77
C ALA A 253 13.86 -15.58 -14.32
N LYS A 254 14.45 -16.14 -13.27
CA LYS A 254 13.95 -17.37 -12.63
C LYS A 254 12.65 -17.05 -11.89
N ASP A 255 11.65 -17.91 -12.02
CA ASP A 255 10.40 -17.81 -11.28
C ASP A 255 10.46 -18.64 -9.98
N TYR A 256 9.38 -18.65 -9.18
CA TYR A 256 9.33 -19.44 -7.96
C TYR A 256 9.12 -20.94 -8.20
N ASP A 257 8.74 -21.34 -9.42
CA ASP A 257 8.63 -22.75 -9.83
C ASP A 257 10.01 -23.36 -10.17
N ASP A 258 10.98 -22.52 -10.58
CA ASP A 258 12.35 -22.90 -10.93
C ASP A 258 13.27 -23.15 -9.72
N VAL A 259 12.83 -22.82 -8.49
CA VAL A 259 13.71 -22.75 -7.31
C VAL A 259 13.38 -23.76 -6.20
N THR A 260 14.33 -23.99 -5.28
CA THR A 260 14.20 -25.07 -4.29
C THR A 260 13.21 -24.72 -3.18
N GLN A 261 12.14 -25.47 -3.07
CA GLN A 261 11.14 -25.32 -2.01
C GLN A 261 11.56 -26.14 -0.77
N GLY A 262 12.27 -25.50 0.15
CA GLY A 262 12.59 -26.04 1.49
C GLY A 262 11.71 -25.40 2.55
N SER A 263 11.39 -26.13 3.63
CA SER A 263 10.25 -25.81 4.52
C SER A 263 10.26 -24.46 5.25
N PHE A 264 11.27 -23.59 5.09
CA PHE A 264 11.31 -22.23 5.66
C PHE A 264 12.22 -21.24 4.89
N GLN A 265 12.84 -21.65 3.78
CA GLN A 265 13.74 -20.78 3.01
C GLN A 265 13.45 -20.97 1.53
N ILE A 266 12.75 -19.98 0.99
CA ILE A 266 12.45 -19.85 -0.42
C ILE A 266 13.66 -19.18 -1.06
N ASP A 267 14.18 -19.80 -2.11
CA ASP A 267 15.19 -19.21 -2.97
C ASP A 267 14.55 -18.07 -3.76
N GLU A 268 15.31 -17.02 -4.07
CA GLU A 268 14.82 -15.88 -4.85
C GLU A 268 14.24 -16.33 -6.21
N GLY A 269 13.00 -15.94 -6.49
CA GLY A 269 12.32 -16.01 -7.78
C GLY A 269 11.65 -14.66 -8.06
N PHE A 270 11.17 -14.43 -9.28
CA PHE A 270 10.57 -13.16 -9.70
C PHE A 270 9.21 -13.41 -10.36
N GLU A 271 8.11 -13.08 -9.70
CA GLU A 271 6.75 -13.20 -10.22
C GLU A 271 5.84 -12.13 -9.63
N ASN A 272 4.88 -11.61 -10.41
CA ASN A 272 3.86 -10.66 -9.95
C ASN A 272 4.46 -9.50 -9.11
N CYS A 273 5.30 -8.67 -9.74
CA CYS A 273 5.87 -7.49 -9.10
C CYS A 273 4.74 -6.57 -8.60
N HIS A 274 4.64 -6.39 -7.30
CA HIS A 274 3.41 -5.92 -6.66
C HIS A 274 3.59 -4.66 -5.80
N TYR A 275 4.75 -4.46 -5.15
CA TYR A 275 5.10 -3.23 -4.43
C TYR A 275 6.50 -2.77 -4.80
N ALA A 276 6.71 -1.45 -4.85
CA ALA A 276 8.05 -0.88 -5.03
C ALA A 276 8.20 0.39 -4.20
N THR A 277 9.21 0.45 -3.33
CA THR A 277 9.51 1.66 -2.53
C THR A 277 10.98 1.99 -2.57
N ALA A 278 11.32 3.27 -2.75
CA ALA A 278 12.69 3.73 -2.77
C ALA A 278 13.30 3.92 -1.36
N ASP A 279 14.60 3.70 -1.24
CA ASP A 279 15.43 4.21 -0.14
C ASP A 279 16.50 5.13 -0.72
N PRO A 280 16.17 6.42 -0.91
CA PRO A 280 17.07 7.34 -1.56
C PRO A 280 18.35 7.60 -0.78
N ASP A 281 18.30 7.63 0.54
CA ASP A 281 19.50 7.81 1.37
C ASP A 281 20.59 6.76 1.09
N ARG A 282 20.17 5.56 0.69
CA ARG A 282 21.08 4.44 0.41
C ARG A 282 21.30 4.18 -1.07
N GLY A 283 20.49 4.73 -1.96
CA GLY A 283 20.51 4.32 -3.37
C GLY A 283 20.05 2.87 -3.52
N LEU A 284 19.05 2.48 -2.75
CA LEU A 284 18.40 1.17 -2.82
C LEU A 284 16.92 1.34 -3.18
N ALA A 285 16.30 0.27 -3.65
CA ALA A 285 14.85 0.12 -3.71
C ALA A 285 14.47 -1.26 -3.16
N TYR A 286 13.28 -1.35 -2.60
CA TYR A 286 12.68 -2.59 -2.11
C TYR A 286 11.49 -2.92 -2.99
N VAL A 287 11.42 -4.16 -3.47
CA VAL A 287 10.38 -4.58 -4.41
C VAL A 287 9.77 -5.89 -3.92
N GLY A 288 8.46 -5.92 -3.74
CA GLY A 288 7.73 -7.08 -3.22
C GLY A 288 6.96 -7.82 -4.30
N ASP A 289 7.01 -9.14 -4.26
CA ASP A 289 6.31 -10.05 -5.18
C ASP A 289 5.08 -10.67 -4.51
N GLU A 290 3.96 -10.74 -5.23
CA GLU A 290 2.75 -11.40 -4.74
C GLU A 290 2.57 -12.82 -5.29
N LYS A 291 2.40 -13.79 -4.38
CA LYS A 291 1.99 -15.14 -4.76
C LYS A 291 0.82 -15.58 -3.90
N GLY A 292 -0.28 -15.96 -4.55
CA GLY A 292 -1.48 -16.40 -3.86
C GLY A 292 -1.49 -17.86 -3.42
N LEU A 293 -0.68 -18.74 -4.01
CA LEU A 293 -0.64 -20.16 -3.65
C LEU A 293 0.79 -20.70 -3.68
N GLN A 294 0.98 -21.81 -2.97
CA GLN A 294 2.23 -22.53 -2.81
C GLN A 294 3.30 -21.71 -2.09
N VAL A 295 4.33 -21.31 -2.81
CA VAL A 295 5.45 -20.54 -2.32
C VAL A 295 5.02 -19.08 -2.24
N PRO A 296 5.02 -18.47 -1.04
CA PRO A 296 4.77 -17.04 -0.91
C PRO A 296 5.88 -16.24 -1.61
N GLY A 297 5.51 -15.13 -2.24
CA GLY A 297 6.48 -14.22 -2.86
C GLY A 297 7.34 -13.56 -1.79
N GLY A 298 8.52 -13.10 -2.18
CA GLY A 298 9.48 -12.43 -1.30
C GLY A 298 9.63 -10.94 -1.58
N LYS A 299 10.60 -10.33 -0.89
CA LYS A 299 11.02 -8.95 -1.12
C LYS A 299 12.46 -8.92 -1.63
N HIS A 300 12.67 -8.23 -2.73
CA HIS A 300 13.96 -7.98 -3.35
C HIS A 300 14.55 -6.67 -2.87
N VAL A 301 15.87 -6.62 -2.77
CA VAL A 301 16.64 -5.40 -2.58
C VAL A 301 17.34 -5.11 -3.89
N PHE A 302 16.92 -4.03 -4.54
CA PHE A 302 17.54 -3.51 -5.75
C PHE A 302 18.57 -2.45 -5.39
N ASP A 303 19.76 -2.58 -5.97
CA ASP A 303 20.76 -1.53 -6.03
C ASP A 303 20.43 -0.61 -7.19
N ILE A 304 20.20 0.66 -6.88
CA ILE A 304 19.89 1.71 -7.86
C ILE A 304 20.93 2.85 -7.79
N GLY A 305 22.07 2.60 -7.15
CA GLY A 305 23.14 3.58 -6.92
C GLY A 305 23.93 3.41 -5.62
N TYR A 306 23.77 2.28 -4.92
CA TYR A 306 24.48 1.93 -3.70
C TYR A 306 25.91 1.42 -3.98
N ASP A 307 26.09 0.47 -4.91
CA ASP A 307 27.40 -0.13 -5.23
C ASP A 307 27.55 -0.53 -6.70
N VAL A 308 26.78 -1.52 -7.16
CA VAL A 308 26.91 -2.15 -8.48
C VAL A 308 25.82 -1.74 -9.46
N GLY A 309 24.67 -1.29 -8.95
CA GLY A 309 23.52 -0.87 -9.73
C GLY A 309 23.48 0.64 -9.99
N SER A 310 22.47 1.06 -10.75
CA SER A 310 22.19 2.46 -11.06
C SER A 310 20.70 2.64 -11.35
N LEU A 311 20.24 3.89 -11.47
CA LEU A 311 18.86 4.16 -11.86
C LEU A 311 18.55 3.60 -13.27
N GLU A 312 19.51 3.66 -14.20
CA GLU A 312 19.36 3.16 -15.57
C GLU A 312 19.49 1.63 -15.69
N ASP A 313 20.12 0.99 -14.71
CA ASP A 313 20.35 -0.46 -14.63
C ASP A 313 20.17 -0.92 -13.18
N PRO A 314 18.92 -1.05 -12.70
CA PRO A 314 18.63 -1.51 -11.35
C PRO A 314 19.00 -2.99 -11.22
N VAL A 315 19.81 -3.33 -10.21
CA VAL A 315 20.35 -4.69 -10.04
C VAL A 315 19.83 -5.31 -8.74
N PRO A 316 19.19 -6.49 -8.74
CA PRO A 316 18.85 -7.18 -7.51
C PRO A 316 20.14 -7.65 -6.81
N ILE A 317 20.33 -7.23 -5.57
CA ILE A 317 21.51 -7.55 -4.74
C ILE A 317 21.17 -8.32 -3.46
N GLY A 318 19.88 -8.47 -3.16
CA GLY A 318 19.40 -9.17 -1.99
C GLY A 318 17.96 -9.64 -2.17
N PHE A 319 17.61 -10.65 -1.39
CA PHE A 319 16.28 -11.22 -1.34
C PHE A 319 15.98 -11.67 0.08
N MET A 320 14.75 -11.49 0.52
CA MET A 320 14.30 -11.97 1.81
C MET A 320 12.83 -12.39 1.78
N ASN A 321 12.54 -13.42 2.54
CA ASN A 321 11.17 -13.75 2.94
C ASN A 321 10.94 -13.18 4.33
N THR A 322 9.68 -12.98 4.70
CA THR A 322 9.38 -12.54 6.05
C THR A 322 9.58 -13.66 7.05
N PRO A 323 9.95 -13.35 8.30
CA PRO A 323 10.42 -14.38 9.22
C PRO A 323 9.38 -15.44 9.62
N ASN A 324 8.10 -15.14 9.43
CA ASN A 324 6.98 -15.99 9.82
C ASN A 324 6.23 -16.58 8.61
N VAL A 325 6.80 -16.48 7.41
CA VAL A 325 6.12 -16.92 6.19
C VAL A 325 5.89 -18.44 6.19
N GLU A 326 4.72 -18.87 5.72
CA GLU A 326 4.34 -20.28 5.57
C GLU A 326 3.95 -20.63 4.12
N LEU A 327 3.91 -21.92 3.79
CA LEU A 327 3.41 -22.38 2.49
C LEU A 327 1.88 -22.24 2.44
N GLN A 328 1.36 -21.81 1.29
CA GLN A 328 -0.07 -21.69 0.98
C GLN A 328 -0.53 -22.96 0.23
N GLU A 329 -0.77 -24.05 0.95
CA GLU A 329 -1.06 -25.38 0.37
C GLU A 329 -2.52 -25.53 -0.08
N GLU A 330 -3.46 -24.84 0.57
CA GLU A 330 -4.89 -25.00 0.33
C GLU A 330 -5.53 -23.75 -0.33
N PRO A 331 -6.59 -23.90 -1.15
CA PRO A 331 -7.24 -22.77 -1.81
C PRO A 331 -7.86 -21.72 -0.89
N ASP A 332 -8.14 -22.06 0.37
CA ASP A 332 -8.63 -21.12 1.38
C ASP A 332 -7.52 -20.33 2.07
N GLU A 333 -6.25 -20.64 1.80
CA GLU A 333 -5.05 -19.90 2.23
C GLU A 333 -4.59 -18.91 1.13
N LEU A 334 -5.48 -18.56 0.19
CA LEU A 334 -5.15 -17.72 -0.95
C LEU A 334 -4.67 -16.33 -0.50
N PHE A 335 -3.40 -16.02 -0.78
CA PHE A 335 -2.69 -14.80 -0.37
C PHE A 335 -2.39 -14.66 1.13
N ASP A 336 -2.76 -15.64 1.96
CA ASP A 336 -2.64 -15.53 3.43
C ASP A 336 -1.20 -15.31 3.90
N TRP A 337 -0.19 -15.78 3.16
CA TRP A 337 1.22 -15.68 3.58
C TRP A 337 2.07 -14.87 2.62
N THR A 338 1.44 -14.07 1.75
CA THR A 338 2.15 -13.22 0.80
C THR A 338 2.95 -12.14 1.53
N THR A 339 4.12 -11.77 0.99
CA THR A 339 5.06 -10.90 1.68
C THR A 339 5.43 -9.67 0.87
N HIS A 340 4.51 -9.11 0.09
CA HIS A 340 4.86 -7.99 -0.78
C HIS A 340 4.77 -6.63 -0.08
N ASN A 341 3.77 -6.37 0.76
CA ASN A 341 3.57 -5.04 1.36
C ASN A 341 4.72 -4.65 2.28
N HIS A 342 5.16 -3.40 2.16
CA HIS A 342 6.13 -2.83 3.07
C HIS A 342 6.07 -1.31 3.12
N SER A 343 6.60 -0.76 4.20
CA SER A 343 7.04 0.62 4.27
C SER A 343 8.53 0.69 4.60
N VAL A 344 9.21 1.66 4.00
CA VAL A 344 10.63 1.93 4.22
C VAL A 344 10.76 3.09 5.20
N VAL A 345 11.44 2.86 6.32
CA VAL A 345 11.70 3.88 7.34
C VAL A 345 13.20 4.06 7.51
N SER A 346 13.75 5.08 6.86
CA SER A 346 15.16 5.46 6.98
C SER A 346 15.44 6.17 8.31
N ARG A 347 16.55 5.78 8.95
CA ARG A 347 17.07 6.30 10.22
C ARG A 347 18.58 6.53 10.12
N ASP A 348 19.14 7.38 10.98
CA ASP A 348 20.57 7.73 10.97
C ASP A 348 21.54 6.53 10.97
N ASP A 349 21.12 5.38 11.53
CA ASP A 349 21.92 4.17 11.67
C ASP A 349 21.43 2.97 10.84
N GLY A 350 20.34 3.12 10.08
CA GLY A 350 19.55 1.98 9.64
C GLY A 350 18.45 2.33 8.63
N THR A 351 17.99 1.34 7.89
CA THR A 351 16.70 1.40 7.19
C THR A 351 15.88 0.26 7.77
N PHE A 352 14.69 0.57 8.27
CA PHE A 352 13.74 -0.43 8.72
C PHE A 352 12.77 -0.70 7.60
N LEU A 353 12.67 -1.97 7.19
CA LEU A 353 11.56 -2.42 6.37
C LEU A 353 10.47 -2.94 7.29
N VAL A 354 9.34 -2.25 7.32
CA VAL A 354 8.17 -2.66 8.08
C VAL A 354 7.25 -3.41 7.13
N GLY A 355 7.14 -4.74 7.30
CA GLY A 355 6.26 -5.57 6.48
C GLY A 355 4.79 -5.48 6.92
N GLY A 356 3.89 -5.45 5.95
CA GLY A 356 2.43 -5.56 6.12
C GLY A 356 1.93 -6.94 5.73
N ASP A 357 2.65 -7.99 6.14
CA ASP A 357 2.40 -9.35 5.68
C ASP A 357 1.13 -9.93 6.34
N TYR A 358 0.35 -10.67 5.57
CA TYR A 358 -0.91 -11.28 6.03
C TYR A 358 -0.70 -12.53 6.88
#